data_AF-A0A973I3T8-F1
#
_entry.id   AF-A0A973I3T8-F1
#
_cell.length_a   1.000
_cell.length_b   1.000
_cell.length_c   1.000
_cell.angle_alpha   90.00
_cell.angle_beta   90.00
_cell.angle_gamma   90.00
#
_symmetry.space_group_name_H-M   'P 1'
#
loop_
_entity.id
_entity.type
_entity.pdbx_description
1 polymer ?
#
loop_
_entity_poly.entity_id
_entity_poly.type
_entity_poly.pdbx_seq_one_letter_code
_entity_poly.pdbx_strand_id
1 'polypeptide(L)'
;MLSVNDAAELMLENGGYFTAKKLAKHFDVSTRRASSWLGVIKSDVKYRTTNWGESVKLLGIGSRTICMSQLQNNALMFKRPSVLL
;
A
#
# COMPACT_ATOMS: atom_id res chain seq x y z
N MET A 1 7.06 -9.96 10.45
CA MET A 1 7.03 -10.90 9.30
C MET A 1 6.35 -10.16 8.16
N LEU A 2 7.02 -9.96 7.02
CA LEU A 2 6.46 -9.18 5.90
C LEU A 2 5.25 -9.88 5.25
N SER A 3 4.19 -9.11 5.07
CA SER A 3 2.85 -9.56 4.65
C SER A 3 2.37 -8.87 3.38
N VAL A 4 1.24 -9.34 2.84
CA VAL A 4 0.55 -8.69 1.70
C VAL A 4 0.13 -7.26 2.05
N ASN A 5 -0.27 -7.01 3.30
CA ASN A 5 -0.66 -5.67 3.74
C ASN A 5 0.53 -4.70 3.71
N ASP A 6 1.72 -5.14 4.12
CA ASP A 6 2.93 -4.29 4.10
C ASP A 6 3.29 -3.90 2.65
N ALA A 7 3.18 -4.86 1.73
CA ALA A 7 3.37 -4.59 0.30
C ALA A 7 2.32 -3.60 -0.25
N ALA A 8 1.06 -3.75 0.14
CA ALA A 8 0.00 -2.84 -0.26
C ALA A 8 0.19 -1.43 0.30
N GLU A 9 0.57 -1.28 1.58
CA GLU A 9 0.85 0.04 2.17
C GLU A 9 1.98 0.75 1.43
N LEU A 10 3.08 0.05 1.12
CA LEU A 10 4.17 0.62 0.34
C LEU A 10 3.72 1.06 -1.05
N MET A 11 2.94 0.22 -1.75
CA MET A 11 2.43 0.56 -3.08
C MET A 11 1.55 1.81 -3.04
N LEU A 12 0.73 1.95 -2.00
CA LEU A 12 -0.14 3.11 -1.81
C LEU A 12 0.66 4.37 -1.46
N GLU A 13 1.65 4.25 -0.58
CA GLU A 13 2.53 5.35 -0.16
C GLU A 13 3.35 5.90 -1.32
N ASN A 14 3.90 5.04 -2.18
CA ASN A 14 4.68 5.45 -3.34
C ASN A 14 3.80 5.99 -4.49
N GLY A 15 2.54 5.54 -4.58
CA GLY A 15 1.57 5.95 -5.61
C GLY A 15 1.94 5.55 -7.05
N GLY A 16 2.99 4.74 -7.23
CA GLY A 16 3.52 4.33 -8.52
C GLY A 16 3.05 2.95 -9.00
N TYR A 17 3.52 2.58 -10.18
CA TYR A 17 3.37 1.23 -10.71
C TYR A 17 4.45 0.29 -10.15
N PHE A 18 4.04 -0.94 -9.85
CA PHE A 18 4.90 -1.99 -9.31
C PHE A 18 4.78 -3.28 -10.10
N THR A 19 5.91 -3.92 -10.29
CA THR A 19 6.03 -5.31 -10.74
C THR A 19 6.47 -6.18 -9.57
N ALA A 20 6.35 -7.51 -9.71
CA ALA A 20 6.84 -8.45 -8.70
C ALA A 20 8.35 -8.26 -8.44
N LYS A 21 9.13 -7.92 -9.48
CA LYS A 21 10.57 -7.64 -9.37
C LYS A 21 10.86 -6.40 -8.52
N LYS A 22 10.09 -5.31 -8.70
CA LYS A 22 10.26 -4.06 -7.94
C LYS A 22 9.91 -4.26 -6.46
N LEU A 23 8.83 -4.98 -6.18
CA LEU A 23 8.44 -5.34 -4.81
C LEU A 23 9.47 -6.28 -4.15
N ALA A 24 9.92 -7.29 -4.86
CA ALA A 24 10.95 -8.22 -4.39
C ALA A 24 12.23 -7.48 -3.97
N LYS A 25 12.72 -6.58 -4.82
CA LYS A 25 13.89 -5.75 -4.53
C LYS A 25 13.69 -4.84 -3.33
N HIS A 26 12.50 -4.25 -3.18
CA HIS A 26 12.23 -3.35 -2.05
C HIS A 26 12.21 -4.08 -0.70
N PHE A 27 11.64 -5.28 -0.66
CA PHE A 27 11.44 -6.04 0.58
C PHE A 27 12.53 -7.08 0.85
N ASP A 28 13.53 -7.18 -0.02
CA ASP A 28 14.56 -8.23 0.00
C ASP A 28 13.96 -9.65 0.11
N VAL A 29 12.96 -9.92 -0.75
CA VAL A 29 12.28 -11.22 -0.82
C VAL A 29 12.34 -11.80 -2.22
N SER A 30 12.07 -13.11 -2.35
CA SER A 30 12.02 -13.75 -3.66
C SER A 30 10.91 -13.18 -4.56
N THR A 31 11.18 -13.08 -5.86
CA THR A 31 10.19 -12.66 -6.87
C THR A 31 8.94 -13.51 -6.84
N ARG A 32 9.06 -14.81 -6.54
CA ARG A 32 7.92 -15.73 -6.38
C ARG A 32 6.99 -15.26 -5.24
N ARG A 33 7.55 -14.89 -4.09
CA ARG A 33 6.78 -14.40 -2.94
C ARG A 33 6.12 -13.06 -3.26
N ALA A 34 6.86 -12.12 -3.84
CA ALA A 34 6.30 -10.82 -4.26
C ALA A 34 5.21 -10.98 -5.34
N SER A 35 5.35 -11.94 -6.24
CA SER A 35 4.33 -12.27 -7.25
C SER A 35 3.06 -12.79 -6.60
N SER A 36 3.19 -13.67 -5.59
CA SER A 36 2.04 -14.14 -4.80
C SER A 36 1.31 -12.98 -4.10
N TRP A 37 2.05 -12.02 -3.53
CA TRP A 37 1.45 -10.83 -2.93
C TRP A 37 0.69 -9.96 -3.95
N LEU A 38 1.28 -9.71 -5.12
CA LEU A 38 0.59 -9.01 -6.20
C LEU A 38 -0.66 -9.76 -6.67
N GLY A 39 -0.61 -11.10 -6.74
CA GLY A 39 -1.76 -11.92 -7.08
C GLY A 39 -2.93 -11.66 -6.13
N VAL A 40 -2.67 -11.69 -4.82
CA VAL A 40 -3.68 -11.39 -3.79
C VAL A 40 -4.19 -9.95 -3.91
N ILE A 41 -3.29 -8.97 -4.07
CA ILE A 41 -3.66 -7.55 -4.21
C ILE A 41 -4.54 -7.31 -5.44
N LYS A 42 -4.39 -8.10 -6.51
CA LYS A 42 -5.23 -7.98 -7.71
C LYS A 42 -6.58 -8.66 -7.57
N SER A 43 -6.68 -9.75 -6.80
CA SER A 43 -7.89 -10.57 -6.74
C SER A 43 -8.81 -10.24 -5.57
N ASP A 44 -8.27 -9.70 -4.48
CA ASP A 44 -9.04 -9.40 -3.27
C ASP A 44 -9.76 -8.04 -3.42
N VAL A 45 -11.09 -8.06 -3.21
CA VAL A 45 -11.99 -6.89 -3.29
C VAL A 45 -11.58 -5.74 -2.38
N LYS A 46 -10.82 -6.03 -1.32
CA LYS A 46 -10.27 -5.02 -0.42
C LYS A 46 -9.36 -4.03 -1.15
N TYR A 47 -8.66 -4.44 -2.21
CA TYR A 47 -7.69 -3.60 -2.90
C TYR A 47 -8.26 -3.06 -4.20
N ARG A 48 -8.17 -1.73 -4.37
CA ARG A 48 -8.56 -1.07 -5.61
C ARG A 48 -7.30 -0.85 -6.44
N THR A 49 -7.16 -1.54 -7.57
CA THR A 49 -5.95 -1.50 -8.40
C THR A 49 -6.24 -1.05 -9.83
N THR A 50 -5.23 -0.48 -10.50
CA THR A 50 -5.21 -0.30 -11.96
C THR A 50 -3.99 -1.01 -12.55
N ASN A 51 -4.14 -1.59 -13.74
CA ASN A 51 -3.09 -2.36 -14.40
C ASN A 51 -2.55 -1.60 -15.61
N TRP A 52 -1.24 -1.68 -15.82
CA TRP A 52 -0.57 -1.20 -17.02
C TRP A 52 0.46 -2.25 -17.48
N GLY A 53 0.10 -3.04 -18.49
CA GLY A 53 0.87 -4.22 -18.88
C GLY A 53 1.04 -5.18 -17.71
N GLU A 54 2.29 -5.54 -17.39
CA GLU A 54 2.62 -6.40 -16.24
C GLU A 54 2.64 -5.66 -14.89
N SER A 55 2.53 -4.33 -14.89
CA SER A 55 2.64 -3.53 -13.68
C SER A 55 1.28 -3.22 -13.07
N VAL A 56 1.24 -3.13 -11.74
CA VAL A 56 0.04 -2.85 -10.96
C VAL A 56 0.27 -1.59 -10.14
N LYS A 57 -0.68 -0.65 -10.19
CA LYS A 57 -0.73 0.50 -9.28
C LYS A 57 -1.91 0.31 -8.33
N LEU A 58 -1.65 0.56 -7.05
CA LEU A 58 -2.69 0.54 -6.03
C LEU A 58 -3.30 1.94 -5.89
N LEU A 59 -4.64 2.01 -5.92
CA LEU A 59 -5.43 3.24 -5.82
C LEU A 59 -6.02 3.42 -4.43
N GLY A 60 -6.24 2.33 -3.70
CA GLY A 60 -6.78 2.37 -2.35
C GLY A 60 -6.92 0.99 -1.71
N ILE A 61 -7.13 1.01 -0.39
CA ILE A 61 -7.33 -0.17 0.45
C ILE A 61 -8.63 0.04 1.24
N GLY A 62 -9.66 -0.75 0.98
CA GLY A 62 -11.00 -0.51 1.53
C GLY A 62 -11.51 0.88 1.12
N SER A 63 -11.94 1.69 2.09
CA SER A 63 -12.43 3.06 1.87
C SER A 63 -11.33 4.12 1.72
N ARG A 64 -10.10 3.84 2.14
CA ARG A 64 -9.00 4.82 2.13
C ARG A 64 -8.18 4.79 0.84
N THR A 65 -7.68 5.97 0.47
CA THR A 65 -6.78 6.20 -0.68
C THR A 65 -5.37 6.61 -0.25
N ILE A 66 -5.13 6.76 1.06
CA ILE A 66 -3.84 7.12 1.66
C ILE A 66 -3.32 5.98 2.55
N CYS A 67 -2.00 5.88 2.68
CA CYS A 67 -1.37 4.85 3.50
C CYS A 67 -1.57 5.13 5.00
N MET A 68 -1.37 4.10 5.83
CA MET A 68 -1.59 4.22 7.28
C MET A 68 -0.62 5.22 7.93
N SER A 69 0.64 5.28 7.46
CA SER A 69 1.64 6.25 7.95
C SER A 69 1.18 7.70 7.71
N GLN A 70 0.64 8.00 6.53
CA GLN A 70 0.05 9.30 6.21
C GLN A 70 -1.17 9.61 7.08
N LEU A 71 -2.06 8.64 7.30
CA LEU A 71 -3.22 8.80 8.19
C LEU A 71 -2.79 9.16 9.61
N GLN A 72 -1.80 8.45 10.15
CA GLN A 72 -1.27 8.70 11.49
C GLN A 72 -0.61 10.08 11.59
N ASN A 73 0.21 10.46 10.60
CA ASN A 73 0.84 11.78 10.56
C ASN A 73 -0.21 12.90 10.49
N ASN A 74 -1.24 12.73 9.65
CA ASN A 74 -2.33 13.70 9.56
C ASN A 74 -3.11 13.79 10.88
N ALA A 75 -3.37 12.66 11.55
CA ALA A 75 -4.03 12.63 12.86
C ALA A 75 -3.24 13.40 13.92
N LEU A 76 -1.90 13.30 13.91
CA LEU A 76 -1.03 14.06 14.81
C LEU A 76 -1.00 15.56 14.48
N MET A 77 -1.13 15.93 13.20
CA MET A 77 -1.19 17.33 12.75
C MET A 77 -2.52 18.01 13.05
N PHE A 78 -3.58 17.27 13.41
CA PHE A 78 -4.80 17.90 13.91
C PHE A 78 -4.47 18.65 15.19
N LYS A 79 -4.49 19.98 15.09
CA LYS A 79 -4.33 20.90 16.21
C LYS A 79 -5.27 20.44 17.32
N ARG A 80 -4.70 20.04 18.47
CA ARG A 80 -5.50 19.71 19.66
C ARG A 80 -6.49 20.85 19.89
N PRO A 81 -7.81 20.58 19.97
CA PRO A 81 -8.77 21.61 20.32
C PRO A 81 -8.31 22.28 21.61
N SER A 82 -8.16 23.59 21.60
CA SER A 82 -7.90 24.40 22.79
C SER A 82 -9.20 24.56 23.58
N VAL A 83 -9.70 23.45 24.14
CA VAL A 83 -10.95 23.39 24.92
C VAL A 83 -10.68 22.32 25.99
N LEU A 84 -10.45 22.56 27.28
CA LEU A 84 -10.77 23.67 28.19
C LEU A 84 -9.58 23.89 29.15
N LEU A 85 -9.13 25.15 29.31
CA LEU A 85 -8.56 25.65 30.56
C LEU A 85 -9.48 26.78 31.03
#